data_AF-A0A094HBA0-F1
#
_entry.id   AF-A0A094HBA0-F1
#
_cell.length_a   1.000
_cell.length_b   1.000
_cell.length_c   1.000
_cell.angle_alpha   90.00
_cell.angle_beta   90.00
_cell.angle_gamma   90.00
#
_symmetry.space_group_name_H-M   'P 1'
#
loop_
_entity.id
_entity.type
_entity.pdbx_description
1 polymer ?
#
loop_
_entity_poly.entity_id
_entity_poly.type
_entity_poly.pdbx_seq_one_letter_code
_entity_poly.pdbx_strand_id
1 'polypeptide(L)'
;MPLADSTILERRSFDFFSSRTVRDLAWLFDSDLWEFTILQLSQSEKALRHAAVALSSLQEAEETYGMPISKDRAGDVRHRFAARHYNLAIHYLSEGMCAGAENARVTTLITCLVFIHIELLRGRYAESLTHLRSGLQILEGEKAETSRDNDTLEDEIRKAFQKLDLQSAHFGEPTPRPRLVLSEANATTPGSPSSPPFTNLSEAKDQCDILMSKNFHFIASCGEHTPQERIQLEQELVARQAELTDLHHVYLQTLFNLTNTHVELSPKDRRGAMMLRAHLIASSIHLAACLAPNSDILFAQHLAGFQDIVALAESLISDFYTPASSPQTPGCKIAARERMPTFLTDWGVVLPLYFVAIKCRDSPTRHAALNALDSWRHREGFWDSALAHKIASQVVQMEEVGILGSGAVKISDDVDGDLGSEPRAYLGAATRSSGGVRKKTVVVREGVGGDALPGQVRIGNTFVEISEDQQHITVRLTRKLLRGGGDEAHPDTAQGEEEGWVTENYQLTL
;
A
#
# COMPACT_ATOMS: atom_id res chain seq x y z
N MET A 1 22.10 30.42 4.25
CA MET A 1 22.09 30.79 2.83
C MET A 1 20.66 30.80 2.34
N PRO A 2 20.12 31.95 1.92
CA PRO A 2 18.89 32.02 1.14
C PRO A 2 18.99 31.20 -0.14
N LEU A 3 17.88 30.85 -0.80
CA LEU A 3 17.90 30.24 -2.15
C LEU A 3 18.68 31.08 -3.20
N ALA A 4 18.98 32.34 -2.88
CA ALA A 4 19.85 33.19 -3.70
C ALA A 4 21.29 32.67 -3.83
N ASP A 5 21.77 31.81 -2.93
CA ASP A 5 23.12 31.25 -2.96
C ASP A 5 23.17 29.78 -3.39
N SER A 6 22.01 29.15 -3.64
CA SER A 6 21.96 27.76 -4.07
C SER A 6 22.38 27.61 -5.54
N THR A 7 22.90 26.44 -5.88
CA THR A 7 23.26 26.06 -7.25
C THR A 7 22.03 26.08 -8.16
N ILE A 8 22.23 26.20 -9.47
CA ILE A 8 21.14 26.19 -10.46
C ILE A 8 20.31 24.90 -10.35
N LEU A 9 20.96 23.75 -10.11
CA LEU A 9 20.27 22.46 -9.95
C LEU A 9 19.43 22.41 -8.67
N GLU A 10 19.91 22.96 -7.57
CA GLU A 10 19.14 23.07 -6.32
C GLU A 10 17.90 23.94 -6.49
N ARG A 11 18.02 25.10 -7.16
CA ARG A 11 16.86 25.98 -7.43
C ARG A 11 15.82 25.27 -8.28
N ARG A 12 16.24 24.67 -9.40
CA ARG A 12 15.34 23.90 -10.26
C ARG A 12 14.64 22.77 -9.51
N SER A 13 15.37 22.03 -8.68
CA SER A 13 14.80 20.91 -7.91
C SER A 13 13.82 21.42 -6.86
N PHE A 14 14.09 22.58 -6.25
CA PHE A 14 13.18 23.22 -5.33
C PHE A 14 11.92 23.78 -6.04
N ASP A 15 12.08 24.34 -7.25
CA ASP A 15 10.95 24.77 -8.08
C ASP A 15 10.09 23.58 -8.50
N PHE A 16 10.71 22.42 -8.78
CA PHE A 16 9.99 21.17 -9.00
C PHE A 16 9.26 20.73 -7.72
N PHE A 17 9.91 20.83 -6.56
CA PHE A 17 9.29 20.51 -5.28
C PHE A 17 8.00 21.33 -5.06
N SER A 18 8.08 22.65 -5.22
CA SER A 18 6.96 23.57 -4.98
C SER A 18 5.85 23.46 -6.02
N SER A 19 6.19 23.27 -7.30
CA SER A 19 5.19 23.27 -8.39
C SER A 19 4.63 21.90 -8.75
N ARG A 20 5.35 20.81 -8.42
CA ARG A 20 4.99 19.43 -8.80
C ARG A 20 4.83 18.52 -7.60
N THR A 21 5.88 18.34 -6.80
CA THR A 21 5.87 17.37 -5.70
C THR A 21 4.77 17.67 -4.69
N VAL A 22 4.69 18.90 -4.18
CA VAL A 22 3.66 19.29 -3.20
C VAL A 22 2.24 19.10 -3.73
N ARG A 23 2.01 19.48 -4.99
CA ARG A 23 0.72 19.31 -5.65
C ARG A 23 0.32 17.84 -5.79
N ASP A 24 1.27 16.96 -6.08
CA ASP A 24 1.02 15.52 -6.23
C ASP A 24 0.78 14.87 -4.84
N LEU A 25 1.46 15.34 -3.78
CA LEU A 25 1.22 14.90 -2.40
C LEU A 25 -0.15 15.33 -1.86
N ALA A 26 -0.64 16.50 -2.26
CA ALA A 26 -1.97 17.04 -1.93
C ALA A 26 -2.98 16.82 -3.07
N TRP A 27 -2.86 15.75 -3.85
CA TRP A 27 -3.66 15.60 -5.07
C TRP A 27 -5.13 15.23 -4.84
N LEU A 28 -5.41 14.47 -3.77
CA LEU A 28 -6.77 14.04 -3.39
C LEU A 28 -7.42 15.01 -2.40
N PHE A 29 -6.66 15.51 -1.42
CA PHE A 29 -7.17 16.39 -0.36
C PHE A 29 -6.20 17.53 -0.11
N ASP A 30 -6.72 18.66 0.35
CA ASP A 30 -5.89 19.80 0.76
C ASP A 30 -5.03 19.41 1.98
N SER A 31 -3.83 19.95 2.04
CA SER A 31 -2.90 19.70 3.14
C SER A 31 -2.07 20.93 3.41
N ASP A 32 -2.50 21.72 4.39
CA ASP A 32 -1.78 22.93 4.81
C ASP A 32 -0.33 22.63 5.20
N LEU A 33 -0.10 21.47 5.81
CA LEU A 33 1.22 20.94 6.12
C LEU A 33 2.13 20.89 4.88
N TRP A 34 1.67 20.34 3.75
CA TRP A 34 2.49 20.24 2.53
C TRP A 34 2.45 21.53 1.69
N GLU A 35 1.27 22.12 1.53
CA GLU A 35 1.00 23.26 0.63
C GLU A 35 1.50 24.59 1.19
N PHE A 36 1.68 24.71 2.51
CA PHE A 36 2.18 25.94 3.13
C PHE A 36 3.35 25.67 4.08
N THR A 37 3.17 24.84 5.11
CA THR A 37 4.14 24.73 6.21
C THR A 37 5.49 24.17 5.75
N ILE A 38 5.52 23.02 5.09
CA ILE A 38 6.74 22.38 4.61
C ILE A 38 7.42 23.27 3.56
N LEU A 39 6.66 23.95 2.70
CA LEU A 39 7.20 24.88 1.73
C LEU A 39 7.87 26.09 2.39
N GLN A 40 7.25 26.68 3.41
CA GLN A 40 7.82 27.80 4.15
C GLN A 40 9.04 27.37 4.96
N LEU A 41 8.96 26.26 5.69
CA LEU A 41 10.07 25.78 6.50
C LEU A 41 11.26 25.30 5.66
N SER A 42 11.04 24.77 4.45
CA SER A 42 12.14 24.44 3.54
C SER A 42 12.86 25.69 2.98
N GLN A 43 12.27 26.88 3.11
CA GLN A 43 12.93 28.16 2.82
C GLN A 43 13.81 28.64 3.97
N SER A 44 13.43 28.41 5.23
CA SER A 44 14.18 28.87 6.41
C SER A 44 15.17 27.82 6.94
N GLU A 45 14.76 26.56 6.99
CA GLU A 45 15.48 25.44 7.60
C GLU A 45 16.32 24.66 6.57
N LYS A 46 17.63 24.58 6.78
CA LYS A 46 18.54 23.89 5.85
C LYS A 46 18.22 22.39 5.73
N ALA A 47 17.94 21.73 6.85
CA ALA A 47 17.63 20.30 6.86
C ALA A 47 16.45 19.98 5.93
N LEU A 48 15.35 20.71 6.09
CA LEU A 48 14.15 20.56 5.27
C LEU A 48 14.37 20.97 3.82
N ARG A 49 15.16 22.01 3.56
CA ARG A 49 15.51 22.39 2.18
C ARG A 49 16.20 21.25 1.44
N HIS A 50 17.22 20.66 2.05
CA HIS A 50 17.96 19.58 1.42
C HIS A 50 17.11 18.30 1.30
N ALA A 51 16.23 18.03 2.27
CA ALA A 51 15.27 16.93 2.17
C ALA A 51 14.27 17.15 1.01
N ALA A 52 13.71 18.35 0.88
CA ALA A 52 12.80 18.72 -0.21
C ALA A 52 13.46 18.57 -1.59
N VAL A 53 14.69 19.06 -1.74
CA VAL A 53 15.48 18.90 -2.98
C VAL A 53 15.75 17.43 -3.29
N ALA A 54 16.05 16.60 -2.29
CA ALA A 54 16.25 15.17 -2.50
C ALA A 54 14.96 14.47 -2.95
N LEU A 55 13.83 14.77 -2.30
CA LEU A 55 12.53 14.20 -2.63
C LEU A 55 12.11 14.55 -4.06
N SER A 56 12.16 15.83 -4.44
CA SER A 56 11.78 16.26 -5.79
C SER A 56 12.70 15.72 -6.88
N SER A 57 14.01 15.62 -6.60
CA SER A 57 14.98 15.04 -7.55
C SER A 57 14.69 13.56 -7.83
N LEU A 58 14.28 12.81 -6.81
CA LEU A 58 13.86 11.41 -6.97
C LEU A 58 12.55 11.31 -7.74
N GLN A 59 11.54 12.10 -7.37
CA GLN A 59 10.28 12.11 -8.09
C GLN A 59 10.50 12.45 -9.57
N GLU A 60 11.27 13.49 -9.88
CA GLU A 60 11.56 13.87 -11.27
C GLU A 60 12.31 12.76 -12.04
N ALA A 61 13.18 12.01 -11.36
CA ALA A 61 13.83 10.83 -11.96
C ALA A 61 12.80 9.75 -12.29
N GLU A 62 11.91 9.42 -11.35
CA GLU A 62 10.84 8.45 -11.56
C GLU A 62 9.89 8.85 -12.69
N GLU A 63 9.53 10.12 -12.78
CA GLU A 63 8.70 10.64 -13.87
C GLU A 63 9.38 10.54 -15.24
N THR A 64 10.72 10.68 -15.27
CA THR A 64 11.48 10.66 -16.54
C THR A 64 11.69 9.25 -17.06
N TYR A 65 11.97 8.30 -16.18
CA TYR A 65 12.38 6.94 -16.56
C TYR A 65 11.24 5.91 -16.44
N GLY A 66 10.06 6.34 -15.99
CA GLY A 66 8.99 5.45 -15.53
C GLY A 66 9.32 4.86 -14.17
N MET A 67 8.28 4.46 -13.43
CA MET A 67 8.35 3.84 -12.08
C MET A 67 8.70 2.34 -12.21
N PRO A 68 9.96 1.90 -12.14
CA PRO A 68 10.30 0.50 -12.27
C PRO A 68 10.21 -0.19 -10.91
N ILE A 69 9.99 -1.49 -10.94
CA ILE A 69 10.03 -2.33 -9.73
C ILE A 69 11.49 -2.50 -9.23
N SER A 70 12.49 -2.41 -10.14
CA SER A 70 13.93 -2.60 -9.82
C SER A 70 14.60 -1.34 -9.27
N LYS A 71 15.43 -1.53 -8.23
CA LYS A 71 15.96 -0.48 -7.34
C LYS A 71 17.37 0.02 -7.68
N ASP A 72 18.12 -0.65 -8.54
CA ASP A 72 19.50 -0.21 -8.80
C ASP A 72 19.58 0.89 -9.85
N ARG A 73 19.54 2.13 -9.34
CA ARG A 73 19.81 3.35 -10.10
C ARG A 73 21.04 4.09 -9.55
N ALA A 74 21.98 3.39 -8.90
CA ALA A 74 23.20 4.03 -8.38
C ALA A 74 24.02 4.77 -9.48
N GLY A 75 23.88 4.31 -10.72
CA GLY A 75 24.43 4.94 -11.93
C GLY A 75 23.74 6.24 -12.38
N ASP A 76 22.54 6.55 -11.90
CA ASP A 76 21.80 7.77 -12.28
C ASP A 76 22.33 9.01 -11.53
N VAL A 77 22.60 10.06 -12.30
CA VAL A 77 23.05 11.36 -11.80
C VAL A 77 22.03 11.96 -10.82
N ARG A 78 20.73 11.83 -11.08
CA ARG A 78 19.67 12.36 -10.21
C ARG A 78 19.57 11.62 -8.89
N HIS A 79 19.73 10.29 -8.91
CA HIS A 79 19.78 9.49 -7.69
C HIS A 79 21.01 9.83 -6.83
N ARG A 80 22.19 10.03 -7.43
CA ARG A 80 23.38 10.49 -6.70
C ARG A 80 23.21 11.90 -6.14
N PHE A 81 22.59 12.80 -6.91
CA PHE A 81 22.29 14.15 -6.46
C PHE A 81 21.34 14.12 -5.25
N ALA A 82 20.24 13.37 -5.33
CA ALA A 82 19.31 13.17 -4.23
C ALA A 82 19.99 12.57 -2.99
N ALA A 83 20.86 11.57 -3.16
CA ALA A 83 21.60 10.96 -2.05
C ALA A 83 22.52 11.96 -1.33
N ARG A 84 23.20 12.86 -2.06
CA ARG A 84 24.01 13.93 -1.47
C ARG A 84 23.15 14.88 -0.64
N HIS A 85 22.00 15.28 -1.18
CA HIS A 85 21.05 16.16 -0.50
C HIS A 85 20.41 15.51 0.73
N TYR A 86 20.07 14.23 0.65
CA TYR A 86 19.59 13.44 1.78
C TYR A 86 20.62 13.43 2.93
N ASN A 87 21.89 13.16 2.63
CA ASN A 87 22.96 13.17 3.65
C ASN A 87 23.19 14.57 4.23
N LEU A 88 23.08 15.61 3.42
CA LEU A 88 23.20 17.00 3.89
C LEU A 88 22.02 17.41 4.79
N ALA A 89 20.83 16.90 4.50
CA ALA A 89 19.66 17.06 5.36
C ALA A 89 19.89 16.41 6.74
N ILE A 90 20.42 15.18 6.78
CA ILE A 90 20.79 14.50 8.04
C ILE A 90 21.83 15.31 8.81
N HIS A 91 22.86 15.80 8.13
CA HIS A 91 23.92 16.61 8.76
C HIS A 91 23.35 17.86 9.44
N TYR A 92 22.56 18.66 8.72
CA TYR A 92 21.97 19.89 9.28
C TYR A 92 20.91 19.60 10.35
N LEU A 93 20.17 18.50 10.24
CA LEU A 93 19.23 18.09 11.27
C LEU A 93 19.98 17.76 12.57
N SER A 94 21.04 16.96 12.48
CA SER A 94 21.89 16.62 13.63
C SER A 94 22.54 17.86 14.25
N GLU A 95 23.03 18.79 13.43
CA GLU A 95 23.62 20.05 13.91
C GLU A 95 22.60 20.86 14.71
N GLY A 96 21.38 21.03 14.17
CA GLY A 96 20.30 21.77 14.83
C GLY A 96 19.84 21.14 16.14
N MET A 97 19.77 19.80 16.20
CA MET A 97 19.46 19.06 17.42
C MET A 97 20.56 19.24 18.50
N CYS A 98 21.83 19.11 18.13
CA CYS A 98 22.95 19.30 19.07
C CYS A 98 23.05 20.75 19.58
N ALA A 99 22.68 21.73 18.75
CA ALA A 99 22.68 23.15 19.12
C ALA A 99 21.48 23.55 20.00
N GLY A 100 20.50 22.67 20.23
CA GLY A 100 19.30 22.99 21.02
C GLY A 100 18.42 24.06 20.37
N ALA A 101 18.26 24.02 19.04
CA ALA A 101 17.42 24.97 18.32
C ALA A 101 15.97 24.93 18.82
N GLU A 102 15.33 26.10 18.94
CA GLU A 102 13.96 26.25 19.47
C GLU A 102 12.93 25.35 18.74
N ASN A 103 13.05 25.25 17.42
CA ASN A 103 12.17 24.43 16.57
C ASN A 103 12.72 23.03 16.26
N ALA A 104 13.77 22.57 16.97
CA ALA A 104 14.46 21.31 16.63
C ALA A 104 13.49 20.11 16.56
N ARG A 105 12.51 20.03 17.47
CA ARG A 105 11.51 18.96 17.50
C ARG A 105 10.62 18.96 16.26
N VAL A 106 9.98 20.10 15.96
CA VAL A 106 9.10 20.26 14.79
C VAL A 106 9.89 20.01 13.49
N THR A 107 11.08 20.60 13.36
CA THR A 107 11.96 20.37 12.19
C THR A 107 12.34 18.90 12.05
N THR A 108 12.60 18.19 13.15
CA THR A 108 12.88 16.74 13.13
C THR A 108 11.69 15.95 12.64
N LEU A 109 10.50 16.19 13.19
CA LEU A 109 9.28 15.47 12.80
C LEU A 109 8.94 15.68 11.32
N ILE A 110 9.00 16.91 10.84
CA ILE A 110 8.74 17.22 9.44
C ILE A 110 9.84 16.62 8.53
N THR A 111 11.11 16.67 8.94
CA THR A 111 12.19 16.07 8.15
C THR A 111 12.02 14.55 8.07
N CYS A 112 11.60 13.90 9.16
CA CYS A 112 11.23 12.49 9.17
C CYS A 112 10.08 12.20 8.19
N LEU A 113 9.03 13.02 8.15
CA LEU A 113 7.94 12.87 7.16
C LEU A 113 8.48 12.91 5.72
N VAL A 114 9.34 13.87 5.39
CA VAL A 114 9.95 13.96 4.05
C VAL A 114 10.86 12.76 3.77
N PHE A 115 11.63 12.29 4.76
CA PHE A 115 12.48 11.11 4.63
C PHE A 115 11.70 9.82 4.41
N ILE A 116 10.54 9.64 5.05
CA ILE A 116 9.64 8.51 4.76
C ILE A 116 9.33 8.47 3.26
N HIS A 117 8.94 9.61 2.67
CA HIS A 117 8.59 9.70 1.25
C HIS A 117 9.81 9.48 0.34
N ILE A 118 11.01 9.95 0.72
CA ILE A 118 12.26 9.66 0.00
C ILE A 118 12.56 8.16 -0.01
N GLU A 119 12.53 7.52 1.15
CA GLU A 119 12.82 6.09 1.26
C GLU A 119 11.76 5.25 0.54
N LEU A 120 10.49 5.67 0.59
CA LEU A 120 9.42 5.07 -0.22
C LEU A 120 9.67 5.18 -1.72
N LEU A 121 10.11 6.33 -2.25
CA LEU A 121 10.48 6.47 -3.67
C LEU A 121 11.71 5.62 -4.06
N ARG A 122 12.61 5.36 -3.11
CA ARG A 122 13.75 4.47 -3.32
C ARG A 122 13.39 2.98 -3.17
N GLY A 123 12.14 2.67 -2.78
CA GLY A 123 11.68 1.32 -2.48
C GLY A 123 12.29 0.75 -1.19
N ARG A 124 12.83 1.59 -0.32
CA ARG A 124 13.48 1.23 0.95
C ARG A 124 12.45 1.22 2.09
N TYR A 125 11.60 0.20 2.07
CA TYR A 125 10.46 0.11 2.99
C TYR A 125 10.86 -0.10 4.46
N ALA A 126 12.01 -0.73 4.73
CA ALA A 126 12.48 -0.94 6.10
C ALA A 126 12.91 0.39 6.74
N GLU A 127 13.61 1.22 5.98
CA GLU A 127 14.08 2.53 6.36
C GLU A 127 12.92 3.51 6.52
N SER A 128 11.93 3.48 5.61
CA SER A 128 10.72 4.32 5.76
C SER A 128 9.92 3.96 7.02
N LEU A 129 9.78 2.67 7.34
CA LEU A 129 9.17 2.23 8.61
C LEU A 129 10.01 2.62 9.83
N THR A 130 11.32 2.71 9.70
CA THR A 130 12.20 3.17 10.78
C THR A 130 11.98 4.66 11.07
N HIS A 131 11.94 5.50 10.03
CA HIS A 131 11.60 6.93 10.18
C HIS A 131 10.20 7.15 10.77
N LEU A 132 9.21 6.37 10.31
CA LEU A 132 7.85 6.40 10.85
C LEU A 132 7.86 6.09 12.36
N ARG A 133 8.49 4.99 12.77
CA ARG A 133 8.59 4.61 14.19
C ARG A 133 9.27 5.67 15.05
N SER A 134 10.40 6.19 14.58
CA SER A 134 11.13 7.25 15.30
C SER A 134 10.29 8.52 15.43
N GLY A 135 9.59 8.93 14.38
CA GLY A 135 8.68 10.08 14.43
C GLY A 135 7.53 9.91 15.43
N LEU A 136 6.92 8.72 15.46
CA LEU A 136 5.88 8.38 16.44
C LEU A 136 6.39 8.42 17.88
N GLN A 137 7.57 7.87 18.13
CA GLN A 137 8.19 7.91 19.45
C GLN A 137 8.45 9.36 19.93
N ILE A 138 8.87 10.25 19.03
CA ILE A 138 9.06 11.68 19.33
C ILE A 138 7.72 12.37 19.62
N LEU A 139 6.64 11.99 18.93
CA LEU A 139 5.29 12.51 19.16
C LEU A 139 4.65 12.03 20.48
N GLU A 140 5.09 10.90 21.02
CA GLU A 140 4.64 10.33 22.29
C GLU A 140 5.43 10.84 23.50
N GLY A 141 6.72 11.17 23.31
CA GLY A 141 7.67 11.45 24.38
C GLY A 141 7.40 12.70 25.24
N GLU A 142 6.58 13.65 24.79
CA GLU A 142 6.37 14.93 25.48
C GLU A 142 4.90 15.39 25.37
N LYS A 143 4.00 14.80 26.17
CA LYS A 143 2.66 15.38 26.44
C LYS A 143 2.69 16.53 27.47
N ALA A 144 3.84 17.18 27.66
CA ALA A 144 4.05 18.15 28.72
C ALA A 144 4.38 19.55 28.15
N GLU A 145 3.44 20.47 28.36
CA GLU A 145 3.66 21.93 28.48
C GLU A 145 4.26 22.67 27.26
N THR A 146 3.52 22.80 26.15
CA THR A 146 3.79 23.88 25.18
C THR A 146 2.52 24.59 24.71
N SER A 147 2.71 25.78 24.14
CA SER A 147 1.74 26.85 23.84
C SER A 147 0.71 26.52 22.74
N ARG A 148 -0.50 27.09 22.89
CA ARG A 148 -1.68 26.92 22.02
C ARG A 148 -1.48 26.99 20.49
N ASP A 149 -0.47 27.70 19.99
CA ASP A 149 -0.20 27.79 18.54
C ASP A 149 0.61 26.58 18.00
N ASN A 150 1.54 26.04 18.80
CA ASN A 150 2.28 24.81 18.45
C ASN A 150 1.35 23.59 18.42
N ASP A 151 0.24 23.64 19.17
CA ASP A 151 -0.74 22.56 19.22
C ASP A 151 -1.34 22.27 17.82
N THR A 152 -1.64 23.31 17.04
CA THR A 152 -2.28 23.14 15.71
C THR A 152 -1.35 22.47 14.69
N LEU A 153 -0.12 22.96 14.56
CA LEU A 153 0.88 22.37 13.66
C LEU A 153 1.29 20.97 14.13
N GLU A 154 1.44 20.77 15.43
CA GLU A 154 1.75 19.45 15.97
C GLU A 154 0.62 18.45 15.71
N ASP A 155 -0.64 18.89 15.78
CA ASP A 155 -1.79 18.06 15.42
C ASP A 155 -1.80 17.71 13.93
N GLU A 156 -1.46 18.64 13.02
CA GLU A 156 -1.29 18.33 11.59
C GLU A 156 -0.19 17.31 11.34
N ILE A 157 0.97 17.48 11.98
CA ILE A 157 2.09 16.53 11.91
C ILE A 157 1.65 15.17 12.45
N ARG A 158 0.95 15.14 13.59
CA ARG A 158 0.43 13.92 14.20
C ARG A 158 -0.54 13.20 13.28
N LYS A 159 -1.49 13.90 12.67
CA LYS A 159 -2.42 13.35 11.66
C LYS A 159 -1.67 12.76 10.47
N ALA A 160 -0.62 13.44 9.97
CA ALA A 160 0.19 12.95 8.86
C ALA A 160 0.92 11.64 9.21
N PHE A 161 1.51 11.55 10.40
CA PHE A 161 2.14 10.32 10.89
C PHE A 161 1.13 9.19 11.13
N GLN A 162 -0.03 9.49 11.71
CA GLN A 162 -1.10 8.52 11.93
C GLN A 162 -1.63 7.93 10.61
N LYS A 163 -1.77 8.77 9.59
CA LYS A 163 -2.15 8.33 8.25
C LYS A 163 -1.10 7.39 7.63
N LEU A 164 0.18 7.73 7.75
CA LEU A 164 1.27 6.86 7.28
C LEU A 164 1.30 5.53 8.04
N ASP A 165 1.05 5.55 9.35
CA ASP A 165 0.93 4.34 10.17
C ASP A 165 -0.23 3.45 9.70
N LEU A 166 -1.41 4.04 9.46
CA LEU A 166 -2.58 3.35 8.93
C LEU A 166 -2.29 2.69 7.56
N GLN A 167 -1.58 3.38 6.66
CA GLN A 167 -1.19 2.81 5.36
C GLN A 167 -0.18 1.68 5.51
N SER A 168 0.80 1.86 6.42
CA SER A 168 1.85 0.89 6.69
C SER A 168 1.34 -0.39 7.35
N ALA A 169 0.16 -0.35 7.96
CA ALA A 169 -0.45 -1.48 8.66
C ALA A 169 -0.46 -2.76 7.82
N HIS A 170 -0.61 -2.63 6.50
CA HIS A 170 -0.70 -3.76 5.56
C HIS A 170 0.66 -4.36 5.17
N PHE A 171 1.77 -3.79 5.65
CA PHE A 171 3.12 -4.17 5.31
C PHE A 171 3.82 -4.84 6.49
N GLY A 172 4.12 -6.12 6.34
CA GLY A 172 5.01 -6.84 7.23
C GLY A 172 4.42 -7.57 8.40
N GLU A 173 3.09 -7.56 8.52
CA GLU A 173 2.36 -8.46 9.39
C GLU A 173 1.31 -9.22 8.55
N PRO A 174 0.94 -10.46 8.92
CA PRO A 174 -0.11 -11.21 8.21
C PRO A 174 -1.49 -10.54 8.26
N THR A 175 -1.72 -9.69 9.27
CA THR A 175 -2.96 -8.95 9.52
C THR A 175 -2.66 -7.46 9.66
N PRO A 176 -3.44 -6.58 9.02
CA PRO A 176 -3.13 -5.16 9.06
C PRO A 176 -3.43 -4.58 10.43
N ARG A 177 -2.40 -4.08 11.11
CA ARG A 177 -2.56 -3.46 12.44
C ARG A 177 -1.81 -2.12 12.49
N PRO A 178 -2.53 -0.99 12.46
CA PRO A 178 -1.94 0.30 12.77
C PRO A 178 -1.35 0.24 14.20
N ARG A 179 -0.26 0.96 14.45
CA ARG A 179 0.35 1.03 15.77
C ARG A 179 -0.37 2.02 16.65
N LEU A 180 -0.93 3.06 16.04
CA LEU A 180 -1.63 4.12 16.73
C LEU A 180 -3.12 3.85 16.68
N VAL A 181 -3.72 3.76 17.86
CA VAL A 181 -5.16 3.83 17.99
C VAL A 181 -5.56 5.30 17.83
N LEU A 182 -6.22 5.60 16.71
CA LEU A 182 -6.92 6.87 16.54
C LEU A 182 -8.08 6.89 17.55
N SER A 183 -7.89 7.64 18.63
CA SER A 183 -8.81 7.65 19.77
C SER A 183 -10.06 8.47 19.49
N GLU A 184 -11.20 8.02 20.01
CA GLU A 184 -12.24 8.92 20.52
C GLU A 184 -12.30 8.74 22.03
N ALA A 185 -12.42 9.86 22.73
CA ALA A 185 -12.46 9.93 24.17
C ALA A 185 -13.71 9.29 24.82
N ASN A 186 -14.58 8.55 24.11
CA ASN A 186 -15.73 7.86 24.73
C ASN A 186 -16.27 6.67 23.90
N ALA A 187 -17.06 5.85 24.61
CA ALA A 187 -17.47 4.47 24.36
C ALA A 187 -18.17 4.13 23.03
N THR A 188 -18.10 2.84 22.73
CA THR A 188 -18.70 2.00 21.67
C THR A 188 -20.24 1.99 21.63
N THR A 189 -20.88 3.15 21.68
CA THR A 189 -22.33 3.30 21.49
C THR A 189 -22.60 4.33 20.41
N PRO A 190 -23.52 4.06 19.46
CA PRO A 190 -23.97 5.06 18.50
C PRO A 190 -24.39 6.32 19.25
N GLY A 191 -23.79 7.46 18.92
CA GLY A 191 -24.23 8.75 19.44
C GLY A 191 -25.70 9.01 19.07
N SER A 192 -26.33 9.96 19.77
CA SER A 192 -27.69 10.43 19.43
C SER A 192 -27.79 10.81 17.93
N PRO A 193 -28.85 10.40 17.21
CA PRO A 193 -28.99 10.53 15.75
C PRO A 193 -29.25 11.96 15.23
N SER A 194 -28.80 13.01 15.92
CA SER A 194 -29.23 14.39 15.64
C SER A 194 -28.36 15.18 14.65
N SER A 195 -27.23 14.66 14.17
CA SER A 195 -26.37 15.36 13.20
C SER A 195 -25.61 14.38 12.30
N PRO A 196 -25.35 14.73 11.03
CA PRO A 196 -24.53 13.91 10.15
C PRO A 196 -23.11 13.79 10.72
N PRO A 197 -22.40 12.67 10.48
CA PRO A 197 -21.03 12.48 10.98
C PRO A 197 -20.02 13.46 10.37
N PHE A 198 -20.34 14.05 9.22
CA PHE A 198 -19.55 15.09 8.59
C PHE A 198 -20.40 15.91 7.60
N THR A 199 -19.94 17.12 7.29
CA THR A 199 -20.66 18.10 6.46
C THR A 199 -19.90 18.53 5.20
N ASN A 200 -18.61 18.21 5.12
CA ASN A 200 -17.73 18.52 3.98
C ASN A 200 -16.71 17.38 3.77
N LEU A 201 -16.00 17.39 2.64
CA LEU A 201 -15.09 16.30 2.28
C LEU A 201 -13.81 16.24 3.14
N SER A 202 -13.33 17.37 3.65
CA SER A 202 -12.19 17.38 4.58
C SER A 202 -12.55 16.67 5.88
N GLU A 203 -13.72 16.98 6.44
CA GLU A 203 -14.24 16.32 7.64
C GLU A 203 -14.54 14.83 7.35
N ALA A 204 -15.11 14.52 6.18
CA ALA A 204 -15.36 13.14 5.76
C ALA A 204 -14.06 12.32 5.72
N LYS A 205 -12.98 12.89 5.19
CA LYS A 205 -11.66 12.25 5.13
C LYS A 205 -11.13 11.95 6.53
N ASP A 206 -11.11 12.93 7.43
CA ASP A 206 -10.63 12.75 8.80
C ASP A 206 -11.42 11.68 9.55
N GLN A 207 -12.75 11.69 9.42
CA GLN A 207 -13.62 10.66 10.02
C GLN A 207 -13.39 9.27 9.39
N CYS A 208 -13.17 9.19 8.08
CA CYS A 208 -12.85 7.93 7.40
C CYS A 208 -11.54 7.33 7.90
N ASP A 209 -10.48 8.13 8.08
CA ASP A 209 -9.19 7.64 8.61
C ASP A 209 -9.37 7.02 10.02
N ILE A 210 -10.19 7.65 10.87
CA ILE A 210 -10.53 7.12 12.20
C ILE A 210 -11.30 5.79 12.08
N LEU A 211 -12.30 5.72 11.21
CA LEU A 211 -13.09 4.50 10.99
C LEU A 211 -12.22 3.36 10.46
N MET A 212 -11.34 3.64 9.49
CA MET A 212 -10.40 2.65 8.94
C MET A 212 -9.45 2.14 10.03
N SER A 213 -8.93 3.01 10.89
CA SER A 213 -8.09 2.62 12.02
C SER A 213 -8.84 1.68 12.98
N LYS A 214 -10.07 2.02 13.37
CA LYS A 214 -10.93 1.16 14.22
C LYS A 214 -11.18 -0.19 13.55
N ASN A 215 -11.45 -0.19 12.25
CA ASN A 215 -11.75 -1.40 11.49
C ASN A 215 -10.53 -2.34 11.40
N PHE A 216 -9.35 -1.83 11.03
CA PHE A 216 -8.15 -2.67 10.92
C PHE A 216 -7.72 -3.24 12.28
N HIS A 217 -7.82 -2.47 13.36
CA HIS A 217 -7.58 -2.99 14.71
C HIS A 217 -8.54 -4.13 15.07
N PHE A 218 -9.83 -3.97 14.78
CA PHE A 218 -10.82 -5.00 15.03
C PHE A 218 -10.57 -6.25 14.19
N ILE A 219 -10.30 -6.11 12.89
CA ILE A 219 -10.00 -7.23 11.99
C ILE A 219 -8.74 -7.97 12.44
N ALA A 220 -7.68 -7.26 12.83
CA ALA A 220 -6.46 -7.86 13.36
C ALA A 220 -6.73 -8.66 14.64
N SER A 221 -7.44 -8.06 15.61
CA SER A 221 -7.88 -8.74 16.83
C SER A 221 -8.67 -10.01 16.53
N CYS A 222 -9.61 -9.97 15.57
CA CYS A 222 -10.34 -11.16 15.16
C CYS A 222 -9.39 -12.26 14.68
N GLY A 223 -8.39 -11.93 13.87
CA GLY A 223 -7.40 -12.87 13.32
C GLY A 223 -6.43 -13.46 14.35
N GLU A 224 -6.21 -12.78 15.47
CA GLU A 224 -5.32 -13.17 16.56
C GLU A 224 -5.96 -14.20 17.50
N HIS A 225 -7.28 -14.14 17.69
CA HIS A 225 -8.01 -15.06 18.56
C HIS A 225 -7.99 -16.51 18.05
N THR A 226 -7.76 -17.44 18.96
CA THR A 226 -7.93 -18.88 18.75
C THR A 226 -9.40 -19.24 18.51
N PRO A 227 -9.71 -20.39 17.89
CA PRO A 227 -11.10 -20.83 17.71
C PRO A 227 -11.89 -20.90 19.02
N GLN A 228 -11.26 -21.29 20.13
CA GLN A 228 -11.90 -21.35 21.45
C GLN A 228 -12.19 -19.95 22.01
N GLU A 229 -11.24 -19.02 21.92
CA GLU A 229 -11.44 -17.63 22.34
C GLU A 229 -12.54 -16.96 21.52
N ARG A 230 -12.62 -17.22 20.21
CA ARG A 230 -13.70 -16.70 19.35
C ARG A 230 -15.09 -17.19 19.79
N ILE A 231 -15.21 -18.43 20.25
CA ILE A 231 -16.48 -18.95 20.79
C ILE A 231 -16.82 -18.26 22.11
N GLN A 232 -15.84 -18.02 22.97
CA GLN A 232 -16.05 -17.35 24.26
C GLN A 232 -16.45 -15.88 24.09
N LEU A 233 -15.85 -15.20 23.13
CA LEU A 233 -16.05 -13.77 22.84
C LEU A 233 -17.09 -13.52 21.73
N GLU A 234 -17.82 -14.55 21.28
CA GLU A 234 -18.66 -14.48 20.08
C GLU A 234 -19.64 -13.30 20.14
N GLN A 235 -20.32 -13.11 21.27
CA GLN A 235 -21.28 -12.03 21.47
C GLN A 235 -20.63 -10.64 21.36
N GLU A 236 -19.45 -10.45 21.95
CA GLU A 236 -18.73 -9.18 21.93
C GLU A 236 -18.20 -8.86 20.53
N LEU A 237 -17.63 -9.87 19.86
CA LEU A 237 -17.10 -9.73 18.50
C LEU A 237 -18.22 -9.42 17.50
N VAL A 238 -19.34 -10.14 17.56
CA VAL A 238 -20.50 -9.90 16.68
C VAL A 238 -21.11 -8.52 16.93
N ALA A 239 -21.26 -8.12 18.21
CA ALA A 239 -21.75 -6.79 18.54
C ALA A 239 -20.83 -5.69 17.98
N ARG A 240 -19.52 -5.85 18.12
CA ARG A 240 -18.54 -4.90 17.58
C ARG A 240 -18.52 -4.86 16.06
N GLN A 241 -18.63 -6.02 15.40
CA GLN A 241 -18.76 -6.08 13.94
C GLN A 241 -20.02 -5.35 13.46
N ALA A 242 -21.15 -5.54 14.14
CA ALA A 242 -22.42 -4.89 13.81
C ALA A 242 -22.33 -3.36 13.97
N GLU A 243 -21.75 -2.87 15.08
CA GLU A 243 -21.53 -1.43 15.32
C GLU A 243 -20.68 -0.80 14.22
N LEU A 244 -19.54 -1.43 13.88
CA LEU A 244 -18.68 -0.92 12.82
C LEU A 244 -19.36 -0.99 11.44
N THR A 245 -20.20 -2.00 11.20
CA THR A 245 -20.96 -2.14 9.96
C THR A 245 -21.99 -1.01 9.82
N ASP A 246 -22.72 -0.69 10.90
CA ASP A 246 -23.65 0.43 10.93
C ASP A 246 -22.94 1.77 10.66
N LEU A 247 -21.77 2.00 11.26
CA LEU A 247 -20.96 3.18 10.98
C LEU A 247 -20.54 3.29 9.50
N HIS A 248 -20.12 2.19 8.86
CA HIS A 248 -19.82 2.21 7.42
C HIS A 248 -21.06 2.57 6.60
N HIS A 249 -22.23 2.06 6.96
CA HIS A 249 -23.48 2.39 6.27
C HIS A 249 -23.81 3.88 6.39
N VAL A 250 -23.76 4.44 7.60
CA VAL A 250 -24.01 5.87 7.87
C VAL A 250 -23.01 6.75 7.11
N TYR A 251 -21.73 6.37 7.08
CA TYR A 251 -20.69 7.15 6.39
C TYR A 251 -20.86 7.11 4.87
N LEU A 252 -21.12 5.94 4.29
CA LEU A 252 -21.41 5.79 2.86
C LEU A 252 -22.66 6.59 2.45
N GLN A 253 -23.71 6.55 3.25
CA GLN A 253 -24.92 7.33 3.00
C GLN A 253 -24.68 8.84 3.11
N THR A 254 -23.92 9.28 4.11
CA THR A 254 -23.59 10.70 4.29
C THR A 254 -22.73 11.22 3.14
N LEU A 255 -21.73 10.44 2.72
CA LEU A 255 -20.89 10.77 1.57
C LEU A 255 -21.72 10.81 0.27
N PHE A 256 -22.63 9.86 0.08
CA PHE A 256 -23.55 9.86 -1.06
C PHE A 256 -24.43 11.11 -1.06
N ASN A 257 -25.00 11.50 0.08
CA ASN A 257 -25.83 12.70 0.17
C ASN A 257 -25.03 13.97 -0.11
N LEU A 258 -23.81 14.07 0.43
CA LEU A 258 -22.91 15.21 0.23
C LEU A 258 -22.54 15.38 -1.25
N THR A 259 -22.26 14.27 -1.93
CA THR A 259 -21.82 14.25 -3.34
C THR A 259 -22.95 14.39 -4.35
N ASN A 260 -24.18 14.08 -3.97
CA ASN A 260 -25.38 14.25 -4.81
C ASN A 260 -26.17 15.53 -4.51
N THR A 261 -25.60 16.48 -3.77
CA THR A 261 -26.19 17.82 -3.65
C THR A 261 -26.22 18.52 -5.02
N HIS A 262 -27.09 19.52 -5.20
CA HIS A 262 -27.17 20.32 -6.43
C HIS A 262 -25.91 21.20 -6.71
N VAL A 263 -24.86 21.07 -5.90
CA VAL A 263 -23.61 21.81 -6.02
C VAL A 263 -22.60 20.97 -6.80
N GLU A 264 -22.04 21.53 -7.87
CA GLU A 264 -20.95 20.88 -8.60
C GLU A 264 -19.69 20.81 -7.73
N LEU A 265 -19.18 19.60 -7.50
CA LEU A 265 -17.91 19.37 -6.82
C LEU A 265 -16.74 19.84 -7.70
N SER A 266 -15.69 20.36 -7.06
CA SER A 266 -14.42 20.59 -7.76
C SER A 266 -13.85 19.26 -8.29
N PRO A 267 -12.99 19.28 -9.33
CA PRO A 267 -12.35 18.06 -9.80
C PRO A 267 -11.60 17.33 -8.68
N LYS A 268 -10.92 18.05 -7.79
CA LYS A 268 -10.22 17.48 -6.63
C LYS A 268 -11.19 16.81 -5.65
N ASP A 269 -12.25 17.51 -5.28
CA ASP A 269 -13.31 17.00 -4.39
C ASP A 269 -13.98 15.73 -4.94
N ARG A 270 -14.24 15.71 -6.26
CA ARG A 270 -14.80 14.52 -6.93
C ARG A 270 -13.88 13.32 -6.78
N ARG A 271 -12.57 13.50 -7.00
CA ARG A 271 -11.58 12.43 -6.84
C ARG A 271 -11.47 11.97 -5.39
N GLY A 272 -11.40 12.90 -4.45
CA GLY A 272 -11.40 12.61 -3.01
C GLY A 272 -12.62 11.79 -2.61
N ALA A 273 -13.81 12.20 -3.02
CA ALA A 273 -15.06 11.48 -2.74
C ALA A 273 -15.09 10.06 -3.33
N MET A 274 -14.61 9.88 -4.58
CA MET A 274 -14.51 8.56 -5.21
C MET A 274 -13.57 7.64 -4.42
N MET A 275 -12.42 8.15 -3.98
CA MET A 275 -11.46 7.37 -3.20
C MET A 275 -11.98 7.05 -1.80
N LEU A 276 -12.66 7.97 -1.10
CA LEU A 276 -13.31 7.66 0.18
C LEU A 276 -14.35 6.56 0.02
N ARG A 277 -15.19 6.64 -1.02
CA ARG A 277 -16.21 5.61 -1.30
C ARG A 277 -15.56 4.25 -1.57
N ALA A 278 -14.52 4.18 -2.41
CA ALA A 278 -13.84 2.93 -2.75
C ALA A 278 -13.26 2.25 -1.49
N HIS A 279 -12.61 3.03 -0.61
CA HIS A 279 -12.05 2.50 0.63
C HIS A 279 -13.12 2.05 1.62
N LEU A 280 -14.18 2.85 1.82
CA LEU A 280 -15.30 2.49 2.68
C LEU A 280 -16.00 1.20 2.21
N ILE A 281 -16.15 1.01 0.90
CA ILE A 281 -16.70 -0.25 0.36
C ILE A 281 -15.73 -1.40 0.64
N ALA A 282 -14.44 -1.26 0.29
CA ALA A 282 -13.45 -2.34 0.50
C ALA A 282 -13.34 -2.75 1.97
N SER A 283 -13.30 -1.78 2.88
CA SER A 283 -13.22 -1.99 4.31
C SER A 283 -14.50 -2.62 4.88
N SER A 284 -15.68 -2.24 4.37
CA SER A 284 -16.95 -2.85 4.77
C SER A 284 -17.04 -4.32 4.37
N ILE A 285 -16.55 -4.68 3.17
CA ILE A 285 -16.50 -6.07 2.69
C ILE A 285 -15.54 -6.89 3.54
N HIS A 286 -14.37 -6.33 3.86
CA HIS A 286 -13.40 -7.00 4.73
C HIS A 286 -13.95 -7.19 6.15
N LEU A 287 -14.64 -6.19 6.69
CA LEU A 287 -15.31 -6.26 7.98
C LEU A 287 -16.38 -7.34 7.99
N ALA A 288 -17.25 -7.41 6.98
CA ALA A 288 -18.29 -8.44 6.89
C ALA A 288 -17.70 -9.86 6.91
N ALA A 289 -16.56 -10.06 6.26
CA ALA A 289 -15.89 -11.36 6.15
C ALA A 289 -15.03 -11.75 7.36
N CYS A 290 -14.72 -10.84 8.31
CA CYS A 290 -13.65 -11.06 9.29
C CYS A 290 -13.95 -12.16 10.34
N LEU A 291 -15.23 -12.33 10.69
CA LEU A 291 -15.69 -13.37 11.63
C LEU A 291 -16.15 -14.65 10.92
N ALA A 292 -16.28 -14.64 9.59
CA ALA A 292 -16.81 -15.77 8.84
C ALA A 292 -15.90 -17.01 8.93
N PRO A 293 -16.44 -18.20 9.25
CA PRO A 293 -15.67 -19.45 9.19
C PRO A 293 -15.17 -19.77 7.80
N ASN A 294 -15.95 -19.40 6.77
CA ASN A 294 -15.58 -19.46 5.36
C ASN A 294 -15.84 -18.10 4.71
N SER A 295 -14.80 -17.27 4.64
CA SER A 295 -14.88 -15.91 4.10
C SER A 295 -15.16 -15.87 2.60
N ASP A 296 -14.85 -16.92 1.84
CA ASP A 296 -15.08 -16.95 0.38
C ASP A 296 -16.57 -16.85 0.03
N ILE A 297 -17.44 -17.46 0.83
CA ILE A 297 -18.89 -17.39 0.65
C ILE A 297 -19.38 -15.95 0.86
N LEU A 298 -18.85 -15.25 1.88
CA LEU A 298 -19.24 -13.86 2.12
C LEU A 298 -18.69 -12.94 1.04
N PHE A 299 -17.45 -13.11 0.59
CA PHE A 299 -16.93 -12.32 -0.53
C PHE A 299 -17.78 -12.49 -1.79
N ALA A 300 -18.29 -13.68 -2.09
CA ALA A 300 -19.18 -13.90 -3.22
C ALA A 300 -20.49 -13.09 -3.13
N GLN A 301 -21.01 -12.82 -1.92
CA GLN A 301 -22.21 -12.00 -1.72
C GLN A 301 -21.97 -10.50 -1.98
N HIS A 302 -20.71 -10.07 -2.00
CA HIS A 302 -20.32 -8.67 -2.18
C HIS A 302 -19.82 -8.33 -3.59
N LEU A 303 -20.19 -9.12 -4.61
CA LEU A 303 -19.78 -8.89 -6.01
C LEU A 303 -20.06 -7.45 -6.48
N ALA A 304 -21.24 -6.90 -6.19
CA ALA A 304 -21.59 -5.54 -6.56
C ALA A 304 -20.64 -4.50 -5.94
N GLY A 305 -20.23 -4.70 -4.68
CA GLY A 305 -19.26 -3.82 -4.03
C GLY A 305 -17.87 -3.91 -4.65
N PHE A 306 -17.42 -5.11 -5.05
CA PHE A 306 -16.17 -5.26 -5.80
C PHE A 306 -16.22 -4.55 -7.16
N GLN A 307 -17.33 -4.70 -7.90
CA GLN A 307 -17.53 -4.03 -9.18
C GLN A 307 -17.58 -2.50 -9.04
N ASP A 308 -18.23 -1.99 -7.99
CA ASP A 308 -18.24 -0.56 -7.67
C ASP A 308 -16.83 -0.01 -7.43
N ILE A 309 -15.97 -0.72 -6.70
CA ILE A 309 -14.57 -0.30 -6.47
C ILE A 309 -13.82 -0.19 -7.80
N VAL A 310 -13.94 -1.20 -8.66
CA VAL A 310 -13.29 -1.19 -9.98
C VAL A 310 -13.81 -0.04 -10.84
N ALA A 311 -15.13 0.16 -10.89
CA ALA A 311 -15.74 1.24 -11.67
C ALA A 311 -15.30 2.64 -11.18
N LEU A 312 -15.18 2.83 -9.86
CA LEU A 312 -14.66 4.09 -9.29
C LEU A 312 -13.21 4.32 -9.71
N ALA A 313 -12.36 3.30 -9.67
CA ALA A 313 -10.97 3.42 -10.08
C ALA A 313 -10.82 3.66 -11.60
N GLU A 314 -11.56 2.92 -12.42
CA GLU A 314 -11.56 3.09 -13.88
C GLU A 314 -12.07 4.48 -14.31
N SER A 315 -13.10 4.98 -13.65
CA SER A 315 -13.61 6.34 -13.87
C SER A 315 -12.54 7.39 -13.55
N LEU A 316 -11.85 7.24 -12.41
CA LEU A 316 -10.76 8.14 -12.02
C LEU A 316 -9.61 8.10 -13.04
N ILE A 317 -9.25 6.91 -13.50
CA ILE A 317 -8.18 6.69 -14.48
C ILE A 317 -8.58 7.28 -15.85
N SER A 318 -9.83 7.06 -16.28
CA SER A 318 -10.38 7.55 -17.55
C SER A 318 -10.42 9.08 -17.65
N ASP A 319 -10.71 9.78 -16.54
CA ASP A 319 -10.73 11.25 -16.49
C ASP A 319 -9.43 11.88 -17.04
N PHE A 320 -8.29 11.20 -16.89
CA PHE A 320 -7.00 11.67 -17.39
C PHE A 320 -6.75 11.40 -18.88
N TYR A 321 -7.41 10.39 -19.45
CA TYR A 321 -7.30 10.09 -20.87
C TYR A 321 -8.19 11.01 -21.70
N THR A 322 -9.31 11.48 -21.14
CA THR A 322 -10.23 12.41 -21.81
C THR A 322 -9.61 13.81 -21.99
N PRO A 323 -9.59 14.39 -23.20
CA PRO A 323 -9.24 15.79 -23.38
C PRO A 323 -10.28 16.65 -22.65
N ALA A 324 -9.86 17.52 -21.72
CA ALA A 324 -10.75 18.47 -21.08
C ALA A 324 -11.43 19.35 -22.14
N SER A 325 -12.68 19.04 -22.49
CA SER A 325 -13.53 19.91 -23.31
C SER A 325 -14.03 21.05 -22.44
N SER A 326 -13.19 22.09 -22.29
CA SER A 326 -13.62 23.37 -21.71
C SER A 326 -14.64 24.06 -22.64
N PRO A 327 -15.76 24.57 -22.12
CA PRO A 327 -16.61 25.51 -22.84
C PRO A 327 -15.79 26.75 -23.21
N GLN A 328 -15.96 27.20 -24.43
CA GLN A 328 -15.16 28.22 -25.10
C GLN A 328 -15.07 29.54 -24.32
N THR A 329 -13.95 29.77 -23.63
CA THR A 329 -13.51 31.12 -23.25
C THR A 329 -12.48 31.58 -24.29
N PRO A 330 -12.76 32.59 -25.13
CA PRO A 330 -11.80 33.07 -26.12
C PRO A 330 -10.65 33.80 -25.40
N GLY A 331 -9.53 33.10 -25.18
CA GLY A 331 -8.32 33.74 -24.64
C GLY A 331 -7.26 32.79 -24.04
N CYS A 332 -7.63 31.60 -23.56
CA CYS A 332 -6.67 30.71 -22.88
C CYS A 332 -6.42 29.45 -23.73
N LYS A 333 -5.41 29.49 -24.60
CA LYS A 333 -5.08 28.41 -25.55
C LYS A 333 -4.14 27.32 -24.99
N ILE A 334 -4.34 26.86 -23.77
CA ILE A 334 -3.69 25.62 -23.32
C ILE A 334 -4.68 24.84 -22.46
N ALA A 335 -5.36 23.87 -23.06
CA ALA A 335 -5.99 22.79 -22.30
C ALA A 335 -4.85 21.97 -21.68
N ALA A 336 -4.45 22.32 -20.46
CA ALA A 336 -3.50 21.53 -19.71
C ALA A 336 -4.19 20.21 -19.36
N ARG A 337 -3.86 19.12 -20.06
CA ARG A 337 -4.22 17.77 -19.59
C ARG A 337 -3.65 17.64 -18.18
N GLU A 338 -4.52 17.36 -17.20
CA GLU A 338 -4.02 16.94 -15.89
C GLU A 338 -3.22 15.65 -16.10
N ARG A 339 -2.00 15.63 -15.58
CA ARG A 339 -1.14 14.45 -15.63
C ARG A 339 -1.47 13.58 -14.41
N MET A 340 -1.48 12.27 -14.59
CA MET A 340 -1.60 11.33 -13.48
C MET A 340 -0.39 11.49 -12.55
N PRO A 341 -0.58 11.73 -11.23
CA PRO A 341 0.53 11.83 -10.31
C PRO A 341 1.22 10.47 -10.18
N THR A 342 2.54 10.49 -10.11
CA THR A 342 3.36 9.27 -9.91
C THR A 342 3.56 8.94 -8.44
N PHE A 343 3.25 9.88 -7.55
CA PHE A 343 3.45 9.75 -6.13
C PHE A 343 2.40 10.52 -5.34
N LEU A 344 1.75 9.85 -4.39
CA LEU A 344 0.69 10.42 -3.54
C LEU A 344 0.91 10.03 -2.09
N THR A 345 0.46 10.89 -1.17
CA THR A 345 0.44 10.56 0.27
C THR A 345 -0.91 9.97 0.71
N ASP A 346 -2.01 10.30 0.03
CA ASP A 346 -3.35 9.77 0.35
C ASP A 346 -3.60 8.35 -0.13
N TRP A 347 -4.67 7.75 0.40
CA TRP A 347 -5.19 6.46 -0.03
C TRP A 347 -5.82 6.61 -1.41
N GLY A 348 -5.21 6.00 -2.44
CA GLY A 348 -5.72 6.05 -3.81
C GLY A 348 -6.35 4.73 -4.23
N VAL A 349 -6.15 4.33 -5.48
CA VAL A 349 -6.78 3.14 -6.05
C VAL A 349 -6.04 1.85 -5.71
N VAL A 350 -4.76 1.89 -5.33
CA VAL A 350 -3.91 0.68 -5.30
C VAL A 350 -4.43 -0.34 -4.29
N LEU A 351 -4.68 0.06 -3.05
CA LEU A 351 -5.12 -0.87 -2.01
C LEU A 351 -6.52 -1.47 -2.29
N PRO A 352 -7.56 -0.69 -2.63
CA PRO A 352 -8.86 -1.25 -2.99
C PRO A 352 -8.81 -2.20 -4.19
N LEU A 353 -8.06 -1.86 -5.24
CA LEU A 353 -7.91 -2.72 -6.42
C LEU A 353 -7.14 -4.01 -6.10
N TYR A 354 -6.07 -3.91 -5.31
CA TYR A 354 -5.34 -5.07 -4.83
C TYR A 354 -6.27 -6.01 -4.04
N PHE A 355 -7.08 -5.45 -3.13
CA PHE A 355 -8.07 -6.20 -2.37
C PHE A 355 -9.11 -6.90 -3.27
N VAL A 356 -9.65 -6.21 -4.27
CA VAL A 356 -10.56 -6.80 -5.27
C VAL A 356 -9.89 -7.99 -5.96
N ALA A 357 -8.67 -7.81 -6.48
CA ALA A 357 -7.99 -8.84 -7.27
C ALA A 357 -7.72 -10.13 -6.47
N ILE A 358 -7.40 -10.04 -5.17
CA ILE A 358 -7.07 -11.21 -4.33
C ILE A 358 -8.26 -11.79 -3.56
N LYS A 359 -9.38 -11.07 -3.40
CA LYS A 359 -10.54 -11.53 -2.61
C LYS A 359 -11.79 -11.81 -3.44
N CYS A 360 -11.99 -11.11 -4.55
CA CYS A 360 -13.12 -11.38 -5.43
C CYS A 360 -12.95 -12.75 -6.10
N ARG A 361 -14.05 -13.48 -6.27
CA ARG A 361 -14.07 -14.79 -6.95
C ARG A 361 -14.62 -14.71 -8.39
N ASP A 362 -15.04 -13.53 -8.83
CA ASP A 362 -15.49 -13.29 -10.19
C ASP A 362 -14.30 -12.91 -11.09
N SER A 363 -13.93 -13.82 -12.00
CA SER A 363 -12.74 -13.66 -12.85
C SER A 363 -12.72 -12.37 -13.67
N PRO A 364 -13.82 -11.93 -14.34
CA PRO A 364 -13.87 -10.65 -15.03
C PRO A 364 -13.54 -9.46 -14.13
N THR A 365 -14.16 -9.39 -12.94
CA THR A 365 -13.93 -8.30 -11.98
C THR A 365 -12.49 -8.27 -11.47
N ARG A 366 -11.88 -9.45 -11.24
CA ARG A 366 -10.47 -9.55 -10.83
C ARG A 366 -9.52 -9.03 -11.91
N HIS A 367 -9.73 -9.43 -13.17
CA HIS A 367 -8.89 -8.99 -14.27
C HIS A 367 -9.06 -7.50 -14.58
N ALA A 368 -10.27 -6.96 -14.45
CA ALA A 368 -10.49 -5.52 -14.53
C ALA A 368 -9.69 -4.78 -13.45
N ALA A 369 -9.66 -5.28 -12.22
CA ALA A 369 -8.83 -4.70 -11.16
C ALA A 369 -7.33 -4.79 -11.46
N LEU A 370 -6.84 -5.91 -12.00
CA LEU A 370 -5.44 -6.05 -12.42
C LEU A 370 -5.07 -5.08 -13.55
N ASN A 371 -5.94 -4.92 -14.54
CA ASN A 371 -5.74 -3.98 -15.65
C ASN A 371 -5.71 -2.54 -15.16
N ALA A 372 -6.61 -2.18 -14.24
CA ALA A 372 -6.62 -0.86 -13.62
C ALA A 372 -5.30 -0.57 -12.87
N LEU A 373 -4.77 -1.53 -12.11
CA LEU A 373 -3.47 -1.41 -11.43
C LEU A 373 -2.30 -1.19 -12.39
N ASP A 374 -2.27 -1.86 -13.56
CA ASP A 374 -1.19 -1.69 -14.53
C ASP A 374 -1.33 -0.39 -15.35
N SER A 375 -2.57 0.08 -15.56
CA SER A 375 -2.86 1.28 -16.37
C SER A 375 -2.41 2.60 -15.73
N TRP A 376 -2.19 2.63 -14.41
CA TRP A 376 -1.68 3.79 -13.68
C TRP A 376 -0.49 3.40 -12.81
N ARG A 377 0.72 3.55 -13.34
CA ARG A 377 1.96 3.27 -12.59
C ARG A 377 2.34 4.44 -11.68
N HIS A 378 2.14 4.24 -10.38
CA HIS A 378 2.40 5.22 -9.34
C HIS A 378 2.59 4.57 -7.94
N ARG A 379 2.91 5.41 -6.95
CA ARG A 379 3.01 5.05 -5.53
C ARG A 379 2.04 5.85 -4.66
N GLU A 380 1.41 5.18 -3.71
CA GLU A 380 0.47 5.73 -2.72
C GLU A 380 0.98 5.41 -1.32
N GLY A 381 1.77 6.31 -0.74
CA GLY A 381 2.50 6.02 0.50
C GLY A 381 3.31 4.72 0.38
N PHE A 382 2.95 3.72 1.18
CA PHE A 382 3.61 2.41 1.18
C PHE A 382 3.24 1.52 -0.02
N TRP A 383 2.18 1.82 -0.76
CA TRP A 383 1.70 1.00 -1.87
C TRP A 383 2.36 1.36 -3.19
N ASP A 384 2.89 0.36 -3.88
CA ASP A 384 3.39 0.47 -5.26
C ASP A 384 2.46 -0.32 -6.18
N SER A 385 1.85 0.39 -7.15
CA SER A 385 0.88 -0.18 -8.10
C SER A 385 1.44 -1.35 -8.91
N ALA A 386 2.68 -1.25 -9.40
CA ALA A 386 3.31 -2.28 -10.22
C ALA A 386 3.63 -3.53 -9.39
N LEU A 387 4.06 -3.32 -8.14
CA LEU A 387 4.29 -4.40 -7.19
C LEU A 387 2.98 -5.08 -6.79
N ALA A 388 1.94 -4.30 -6.49
CA ALA A 388 0.61 -4.81 -6.17
C ALA A 388 0.02 -5.62 -7.33
N HIS A 389 0.11 -5.12 -8.57
CA HIS A 389 -0.30 -5.84 -9.77
C HIS A 389 0.43 -7.18 -9.92
N LYS A 390 1.76 -7.17 -9.78
CA LYS A 390 2.58 -8.38 -9.90
C LYS A 390 2.20 -9.44 -8.88
N ILE A 391 2.03 -9.07 -7.61
CA ILE A 391 1.64 -9.99 -6.54
C ILE A 391 0.22 -10.52 -6.79
N ALA A 392 -0.74 -9.62 -7.05
CA ALA A 392 -2.13 -10.00 -7.25
C ALA A 392 -2.32 -10.90 -8.48
N SER A 393 -1.59 -10.65 -9.57
CA SER A 393 -1.64 -11.49 -10.78
C SER A 393 -1.21 -12.93 -10.50
N GLN A 394 -0.17 -13.12 -9.68
CA GLN A 394 0.26 -14.46 -9.25
C GLN A 394 -0.82 -15.16 -8.43
N VAL A 395 -1.45 -14.45 -7.50
CA VAL A 395 -2.57 -15.00 -6.70
C VAL A 395 -3.74 -15.42 -7.61
N VAL A 396 -4.12 -14.55 -8.55
CA VAL A 396 -5.20 -14.81 -9.51
C VAL A 396 -4.90 -16.04 -10.37
N GLN A 397 -3.69 -16.10 -10.94
CA GLN A 397 -3.26 -17.22 -11.76
C GLN A 397 -3.27 -18.55 -10.99
N MET A 398 -2.77 -18.56 -9.75
CA MET A 398 -2.76 -19.77 -8.93
C MET A 398 -4.17 -20.29 -8.62
N GLU A 399 -5.08 -19.39 -8.27
CA GLU A 399 -6.45 -19.75 -7.88
C GLU A 399 -7.31 -20.19 -9.07
N GLU A 400 -7.18 -19.53 -10.23
CA GLU A 400 -7.96 -19.86 -11.42
C GLU A 400 -7.50 -21.14 -12.13
N VAL A 401 -6.20 -21.47 -12.04
CA VAL A 401 -5.66 -22.75 -12.54
C VAL A 401 -5.95 -23.91 -11.57
N GLY A 402 -6.60 -23.64 -10.43
CA GLY A 402 -6.98 -24.66 -9.44
C GLY A 402 -5.80 -25.20 -8.65
N ILE A 403 -4.67 -24.49 -8.63
CA ILE A 403 -3.52 -24.81 -7.77
C ILE A 403 -3.87 -24.37 -6.35
N LEU A 404 -4.62 -25.20 -5.64
CA LEU A 404 -4.96 -25.03 -4.23
C LEU A 404 -3.73 -25.31 -3.35
N GLY A 405 -2.79 -24.38 -3.35
CA GLY A 405 -1.64 -24.37 -2.46
C GLY A 405 -1.47 -22.99 -1.85
N SER A 406 -1.79 -22.85 -0.56
CA SER A 406 -1.56 -21.61 0.20
C SER A 406 -0.05 -21.35 0.37
N GLY A 407 0.59 -20.81 -0.66
CA GLY A 407 1.99 -20.38 -0.62
C GLY A 407 2.06 -18.89 -0.36
N ALA A 408 2.83 -18.49 0.65
CA ALA A 408 3.12 -17.07 0.85
C ALA A 408 4.12 -16.59 -0.20
N VAL A 409 3.74 -15.59 -1.01
CA VAL A 409 4.65 -14.86 -1.88
C VAL A 409 5.55 -14.00 -0.99
N LYS A 410 6.84 -14.36 -0.89
CA LYS A 410 7.87 -13.58 -0.18
C LYS A 410 8.71 -12.83 -1.21
N ILE A 411 9.07 -11.58 -0.89
CA ILE A 411 9.99 -10.76 -1.67
C ILE A 411 11.19 -10.50 -0.75
N SER A 412 12.40 -10.92 -1.16
CA SER A 412 13.64 -10.56 -0.47
C SER A 412 14.15 -9.23 -1.02
N ASP A 413 14.54 -8.34 -0.12
CA ASP A 413 15.38 -7.18 -0.44
C ASP A 413 16.81 -7.56 -0.07
N ASP A 414 17.63 -7.94 -1.05
CA ASP A 414 19.07 -8.11 -0.82
C ASP A 414 19.78 -6.77 -1.06
N VAL A 415 20.29 -6.19 0.03
CA VAL A 415 21.58 -5.49 0.04
C VAL A 415 22.32 -5.99 1.28
N ASP A 416 23.35 -6.79 1.07
CA ASP A 416 24.42 -7.14 2.01
C ASP A 416 24.07 -7.25 3.52
N GLY A 417 23.89 -8.49 3.99
CA GLY A 417 24.62 -8.91 5.19
C GLY A 417 24.01 -8.69 6.57
N ASP A 418 22.70 -8.54 6.74
CA ASP A 418 22.07 -8.63 8.08
C ASP A 418 21.16 -9.86 8.20
N LEU A 419 21.68 -10.94 8.81
CA LEU A 419 20.98 -12.20 9.08
C LEU A 419 19.94 -12.11 10.22
N GLY A 420 19.42 -10.92 10.50
CA GLY A 420 18.59 -10.63 11.67
C GLY A 420 17.10 -10.36 11.43
N SER A 421 16.65 -10.09 10.20
CA SER A 421 15.26 -9.66 9.98
C SER A 421 14.43 -10.69 9.21
N GLU A 422 13.28 -11.10 9.79
CA GLU A 422 12.31 -11.94 9.10
C GLU A 422 11.70 -11.20 7.90
N PRO A 423 11.56 -11.85 6.73
CA PRO A 423 10.96 -11.23 5.55
C PRO A 423 9.46 -11.01 5.77
N ARG A 424 9.04 -9.78 5.49
CA ARG A 424 7.71 -9.22 5.73
C ARG A 424 6.73 -9.58 4.59
N ALA A 425 5.50 -9.97 4.96
CA ALA A 425 4.47 -10.41 4.02
C ALA A 425 3.56 -9.25 3.56
N TYR A 426 3.07 -9.33 2.31
CA TYR A 426 1.90 -8.58 1.83
C TYR A 426 0.61 -9.29 2.27
N LEU A 427 -0.46 -8.52 2.48
CA LEU A 427 -1.77 -9.06 2.85
C LEU A 427 -2.25 -10.14 1.86
N GLY A 428 -2.73 -11.27 2.38
CA GLY A 428 -3.38 -12.33 1.59
C GLY A 428 -2.49 -13.49 1.16
N ALA A 429 -1.17 -13.40 1.32
CA ALA A 429 -0.24 -14.50 1.00
C ALA A 429 -0.37 -15.71 1.95
N ALA A 430 -1.02 -15.55 3.11
CA ALA A 430 -1.26 -16.64 4.06
C ALA A 430 -2.75 -16.79 4.38
N THR A 431 -3.43 -17.72 3.72
CA THR A 431 -4.71 -18.25 4.20
C THR A 431 -4.43 -19.25 5.32
N ARG A 432 -4.78 -18.95 6.57
CA ARG A 432 -4.78 -19.97 7.64
C ARG A 432 -5.90 -20.98 7.34
N SER A 433 -5.55 -22.16 6.82
CA SER A 433 -6.45 -23.31 6.83
C SER A 433 -6.56 -23.82 8.27
N SER A 434 -7.79 -23.95 8.76
CA SER A 434 -8.10 -24.70 9.98
C SER A 434 -7.52 -26.11 9.86
N GLY A 435 -6.51 -26.43 10.67
CA GLY A 435 -5.85 -27.73 10.68
C GLY A 435 -4.39 -27.59 11.09
N GLY A 436 -4.05 -28.10 12.29
CA GLY A 436 -2.76 -27.93 12.98
C GLY A 436 -1.53 -28.58 12.33
N VAL A 437 -1.42 -28.56 11.01
CA VAL A 437 -0.19 -28.95 10.31
C VAL A 437 0.68 -27.70 10.13
N ARG A 438 1.85 -27.69 10.76
CA ARG A 438 2.91 -26.69 10.51
C ARG A 438 3.18 -26.64 9.00
N LYS A 439 2.81 -25.53 8.36
CA LYS A 439 3.10 -25.30 6.94
C LYS A 439 4.62 -25.29 6.74
N LYS A 440 5.11 -26.01 5.73
CA LYS A 440 6.50 -25.92 5.30
C LYS A 440 6.69 -24.57 4.61
N THR A 441 7.52 -23.73 5.21
CA THR A 441 8.03 -22.50 4.62
C THR A 441 8.79 -22.82 3.34
N VAL A 442 8.37 -22.28 2.20
CA VAL A 442 9.26 -22.23 1.02
C VAL A 442 10.19 -21.04 1.26
N VAL A 443 11.43 -21.36 1.64
CA VAL A 443 12.52 -20.41 1.70
C VAL A 443 13.25 -20.50 0.37
N VAL A 444 13.21 -19.43 -0.42
CA VAL A 444 14.15 -19.27 -1.54
C VAL A 444 15.48 -18.90 -0.92
N ARG A 445 16.41 -19.86 -0.86
CA ARG A 445 17.82 -19.59 -0.64
C ARG A 445 18.50 -19.67 -2.00
N GLU A 446 19.26 -18.66 -2.36
CA GLU A 446 20.36 -18.87 -3.30
C GLU A 446 21.32 -19.89 -2.68
N GLY A 447 21.46 -21.03 -3.34
CA GLY A 447 22.42 -22.04 -2.98
C GLY A 447 23.77 -21.70 -3.61
N VAL A 448 24.74 -21.32 -2.79
CA VAL A 448 26.15 -21.54 -3.12
C VAL A 448 26.44 -23.02 -2.90
N GLY A 449 26.54 -23.78 -4.01
CA GLY A 449 27.19 -25.09 -4.17
C GLY A 449 26.64 -26.27 -3.34
N GLY A 450 26.32 -27.45 -3.88
CA GLY A 450 26.40 -27.99 -5.23
C GLY A 450 25.47 -29.21 -5.32
N ASP A 451 25.30 -29.70 -6.56
CA ASP A 451 24.49 -30.85 -6.99
C ASP A 451 22.99 -30.62 -7.31
N ALA A 452 22.66 -29.45 -7.89
CA ALA A 452 21.48 -29.29 -8.74
C ALA A 452 21.84 -28.45 -9.97
N LEU A 453 21.54 -28.94 -11.18
CA LEU A 453 21.71 -28.15 -12.40
C LEU A 453 20.66 -27.02 -12.45
N PRO A 454 20.99 -25.82 -12.96
CA PRO A 454 20.21 -24.60 -12.74
C PRO A 454 18.90 -24.57 -13.55
N GLY A 455 17.81 -24.06 -12.95
CA GLY A 455 16.60 -23.64 -13.68
C GLY A 455 15.34 -24.50 -13.51
N GLN A 456 15.38 -25.58 -12.73
CA GLN A 456 14.21 -26.45 -12.49
C GLN A 456 13.63 -26.28 -11.08
N VAL A 457 12.33 -26.06 -10.98
CA VAL A 457 11.57 -25.99 -9.74
C VAL A 457 10.77 -27.28 -9.57
N ARG A 458 10.99 -28.01 -8.48
CA ARG A 458 10.23 -29.22 -8.14
C ARG A 458 9.03 -28.85 -7.29
N ILE A 459 7.83 -29.16 -7.79
CA ILE A 459 6.56 -28.96 -7.08
C ILE A 459 5.89 -30.34 -6.95
N GLY A 460 5.98 -30.94 -5.75
CA GLY A 460 5.52 -32.32 -5.53
C GLY A 460 6.31 -33.36 -6.34
N ASN A 461 5.62 -34.13 -7.17
CA ASN A 461 6.20 -35.16 -8.06
C ASN A 461 6.45 -34.64 -9.49
N THR A 462 6.31 -33.32 -9.69
CA THR A 462 6.40 -32.67 -10.99
C THR A 462 7.60 -31.71 -11.01
N PHE A 463 8.36 -31.76 -12.09
CA PHE A 463 9.45 -30.84 -12.38
C PHE A 463 8.97 -29.79 -13.37
N VAL A 464 9.16 -28.53 -13.02
CA VAL A 464 8.78 -27.37 -13.83
C VAL A 464 10.05 -26.64 -14.21
N GLU A 465 10.30 -26.50 -15.50
CA GLU A 465 11.41 -25.73 -16.06
C GLU A 465 10.83 -24.57 -16.85
N ILE A 466 11.19 -23.34 -16.46
CA ILE A 466 10.78 -22.11 -17.14
C ILE A 466 12.04 -21.46 -17.68
N SER A 467 12.13 -21.37 -19.00
CA SER A 467 13.21 -20.67 -19.69
C SER A 467 12.63 -19.49 -20.48
N GLU A 468 13.25 -18.33 -20.29
CA GLU A 468 12.90 -17.08 -20.95
C GLU A 468 14.05 -16.70 -21.88
N ASP A 469 13.74 -16.59 -23.17
CA ASP A 469 14.61 -15.91 -24.13
C ASP A 469 13.93 -14.63 -24.64
N GLN A 470 14.64 -13.81 -25.41
CA GLN A 470 14.16 -12.50 -25.83
C GLN A 470 12.87 -12.53 -26.70
N GLN A 471 12.35 -13.71 -27.08
CA GLN A 471 11.15 -13.83 -27.91
C GLN A 471 10.15 -14.93 -27.48
N HIS A 472 10.49 -15.82 -26.54
CA HIS A 472 9.61 -16.93 -26.13
C HIS A 472 9.73 -17.25 -24.64
N ILE A 473 8.61 -17.67 -24.06
CA ILE A 473 8.55 -18.31 -22.75
C ILE A 473 8.28 -19.79 -22.99
N THR A 474 9.25 -20.65 -22.67
CA THR A 474 9.07 -22.11 -22.77
C THR A 474 8.88 -22.72 -21.40
N VAL A 475 7.74 -23.38 -21.19
CA VAL A 475 7.36 -24.07 -19.97
C VAL A 475 7.36 -25.57 -20.21
N ARG A 476 8.29 -26.29 -19.58
CA ARG A 476 8.38 -27.75 -19.63
C ARG A 476 7.88 -28.36 -18.33
N LEU A 477 6.91 -29.26 -18.44
CA LEU A 477 6.28 -29.96 -17.32
C LEU A 477 6.61 -31.45 -17.41
N THR A 478 7.32 -31.99 -16.42
CA THR A 478 7.62 -33.43 -16.33
C THR A 478 6.99 -34.03 -15.10
N ARG A 479 6.08 -34.99 -15.27
CA ARG A 479 5.36 -35.66 -14.18
C ARG A 479 5.69 -37.15 -14.08
N LYS A 480 5.72 -37.66 -12.85
CA LYS A 480 5.86 -39.08 -12.53
C LYS A 480 4.49 -39.76 -12.49
N LEU A 481 4.28 -40.82 -13.26
CA LEU A 481 3.06 -41.62 -13.21
C LEU A 481 3.21 -42.71 -12.13
N LEU A 482 2.34 -42.69 -11.12
CA LEU A 482 2.15 -43.82 -10.20
C LEU A 482 0.98 -44.63 -10.72
N ARG A 483 1.24 -45.90 -11.09
CA ARG A 483 0.19 -46.82 -11.55
C ARG A 483 -0.54 -47.36 -10.32
N GLY A 484 -1.82 -47.06 -10.18
CA GLY A 484 -2.62 -47.50 -9.03
C GLY A 484 -2.97 -48.98 -9.07
N GLY A 485 -2.96 -49.60 -7.89
CA GLY A 485 -3.73 -50.79 -7.49
C GLY A 485 -3.92 -50.66 -5.97
N GLY A 486 -5.11 -50.70 -5.39
CA GLY A 486 -6.13 -51.73 -5.59
C GLY A 486 -5.95 -52.74 -4.44
N ASP A 487 -6.94 -52.78 -3.55
CA ASP A 487 -7.07 -53.51 -2.29
C ASP A 487 -6.39 -54.90 -2.14
N GLU A 488 -6.12 -55.21 -0.85
CA GLU A 488 -5.86 -56.52 -0.19
C GLU A 488 -4.42 -57.08 -0.02
N ALA A 489 -3.97 -57.02 1.25
CA ALA A 489 -3.27 -58.03 2.05
C ALA A 489 -2.02 -58.79 1.53
N HIS A 490 -0.82 -58.41 2.01
CA HIS A 490 0.10 -59.17 2.89
C HIS A 490 1.53 -58.57 2.86
N PRO A 491 2.34 -58.69 3.95
CA PRO A 491 3.72 -58.20 3.96
C PRO A 491 4.68 -59.33 3.56
N ASP A 492 5.36 -59.16 2.43
CA ASP A 492 6.76 -59.57 2.18
C ASP A 492 6.96 -59.79 0.67
N THR A 493 7.60 -58.82 0.01
CA THR A 493 8.70 -59.00 -0.97
C THR A 493 8.94 -57.68 -1.68
N ALA A 494 10.12 -57.10 -1.50
CA ALA A 494 10.59 -55.95 -2.25
C ALA A 494 11.15 -56.41 -3.61
N GLN A 495 10.46 -56.09 -4.71
CA GLN A 495 11.06 -56.00 -6.06
C GLN A 495 10.40 -54.84 -6.83
N GLY A 496 11.26 -54.04 -7.47
CA GLY A 496 11.00 -52.64 -7.85
C GLY A 496 9.92 -52.41 -8.92
N GLU A 497 9.10 -51.39 -8.66
CA GLU A 497 8.20 -50.79 -9.64
C GLU A 497 9.02 -49.88 -10.58
N GLU A 498 8.99 -50.14 -11.89
CA GLU A 498 9.59 -49.24 -12.89
C GLU A 498 8.81 -47.92 -12.99
N GLU A 499 9.50 -46.81 -12.74
CA GLU A 499 8.94 -45.46 -12.72
C GLU A 499 8.84 -44.88 -14.14
N GLY A 500 7.62 -44.69 -14.64
CA GLY A 500 7.37 -44.01 -15.93
C GLY A 500 7.22 -42.49 -15.78
N TRP A 501 7.97 -41.72 -16.57
CA TRP A 501 7.90 -40.26 -16.63
C TRP A 501 7.22 -39.78 -17.92
N VAL A 502 6.35 -38.77 -17.81
CA VAL A 502 5.73 -38.10 -18.97
C VAL A 502 6.12 -36.62 -18.96
N THR A 503 6.65 -36.13 -20.08
CA THR A 503 7.05 -34.73 -20.26
C THR A 503 6.21 -34.07 -21.35
N GLU A 504 5.60 -32.93 -21.02
CA GLU A 504 4.83 -32.08 -21.92
C GLU A 504 5.52 -30.70 -22.02
N ASN A 505 5.64 -30.16 -23.24
CA ASN A 505 6.31 -28.88 -23.49
C ASN A 505 5.31 -27.88 -24.05
N TYR A 506 5.25 -26.69 -23.45
CA TYR A 506 4.41 -25.58 -23.87
C TYR A 506 5.32 -24.40 -24.23
N GLN A 507 5.19 -23.90 -25.45
CA GLN A 507 5.99 -22.77 -25.93
C GLN A 507 5.06 -21.60 -26.21
N LEU A 508 5.20 -20.54 -25.43
CA LEU A 508 4.46 -19.29 -25.60
C LEU A 508 5.37 -18.34 -26.37
N THR A 509 4.93 -17.96 -27.57
CA THR A 509 5.61 -16.93 -28.38
C THR A 509 5.04 -15.58 -27.97
N LEU A 510 5.90 -14.62 -27.62
CA LEU A 510 5.47 -13.27 -27.22
C LEU A 510 4.87 -12.49 -28.40
#